data_AF-A0A819SPZ3-F1
#
_entry.id   AF-A0A819SPZ3-F1
#
_cell.length_a   1.000
_cell.length_b   1.000
_cell.length_c   1.000
_cell.angle_alpha   90.00
_cell.angle_beta   90.00
_cell.angle_gamma   90.00
#
_symmetry.space_group_name_H-M   'P 1'
#
loop_
_entity.id
_entity.type
_entity.pdbx_description
1 polymer ?
#
loop_
_entity_poly.entity_id
_entity_poly.type
_entity_poly.pdbx_seq_one_letter_code
_entity_poly.pdbx_strand_id
1 'polypeptide(L)'
;NCQSLNLFFLVRHNYVAHPRNPSGKVTRQLSNEKQILDDLKTKFSNYSNIHFSANHFEQLTIEEQLNTIIQTDVFIGMHGAGLTHVLFMKPNRILVELVTSSWKTQKHFELVASMNNVNYHRCLIIDGSLGTSQ
;
A
#
# COMPACT_ATOMS: atom_id res chain seq x y z
N ASN A 1 18.70 20.38 1.85
CA ASN A 1 17.36 20.58 2.45
C ASN A 1 16.86 19.26 2.98
N CYS A 2 16.72 19.15 4.30
CA CYS A 2 16.26 17.92 4.96
C CYS A 2 14.79 17.69 4.58
N GLN A 3 14.52 16.90 3.54
CA GLN A 3 13.16 16.61 3.09
C GLN A 3 12.55 15.58 4.05
N SER A 4 11.42 15.93 4.66
CA SER A 4 10.57 14.97 5.36
C SER A 4 9.97 13.99 4.37
N LEU A 5 9.88 12.71 4.74
CA LEU A 5 9.32 11.64 3.93
C LEU A 5 7.97 11.21 4.48
N ASN A 6 6.93 11.28 3.65
CA ASN A 6 5.59 10.81 3.98
C ASN A 6 5.41 9.36 3.51
N LEU A 7 5.30 8.44 4.47
CA LEU A 7 4.94 7.03 4.25
C LEU A 7 3.46 6.84 4.50
N PHE A 8 2.74 6.32 3.50
CA PHE A 8 1.33 5.95 3.65
C PHE A 8 1.16 4.44 3.44
N PHE A 9 0.55 3.78 4.42
CA PHE A 9 0.19 2.36 4.35
C PHE A 9 -1.33 2.21 4.16
N LEU A 10 -1.76 1.66 3.02
CA LEU A 10 -3.16 1.36 2.79
C LEU A 10 -3.54 0.06 3.48
N VAL A 11 -4.43 0.19 4.47
CA VAL A 11 -4.93 -0.92 5.29
C VAL A 11 -6.10 -1.58 4.57
N ARG A 12 -6.18 -2.92 4.62
CA ARG A 12 -7.27 -3.70 4.02
C ARG A 12 -8.28 -4.10 5.09
N HIS A 13 -9.57 -3.85 4.87
CA HIS A 13 -10.62 -4.45 5.67
C HIS A 13 -11.50 -5.40 4.85
N ASN A 14 -12.25 -6.26 5.54
CA ASN A 14 -13.30 -7.06 4.92
C ASN A 14 -14.44 -6.14 4.46
N TYR A 15 -14.74 -6.09 3.17
CA TYR A 15 -15.81 -5.26 2.61
C TYR A 15 -16.78 -6.10 1.76
N VAL A 16 -18.07 -5.76 1.84
CA VAL A 16 -19.19 -6.57 1.32
C VAL A 16 -19.82 -6.02 0.03
N ALA A 17 -19.22 -5.04 -0.67
CA ALA A 17 -19.87 -4.47 -1.87
C ALA A 17 -19.39 -5.04 -3.20
N HIS A 18 -19.32 -6.37 -3.33
CA HIS A 18 -19.12 -6.97 -4.63
C HIS A 18 -20.06 -8.17 -4.85
N PRO A 19 -20.84 -8.20 -5.97
CA PRO A 19 -21.73 -9.33 -6.28
C PRO A 19 -21.02 -10.69 -6.35
N ARG A 20 -19.73 -10.68 -6.70
CA ARG A 20 -18.84 -11.89 -6.71
C ARG A 20 -18.18 -12.20 -5.35
N ASN A 21 -18.44 -11.43 -4.30
CA ASN A 21 -18.01 -11.73 -2.93
C ASN A 21 -19.15 -11.51 -1.92
N PRO A 22 -20.23 -12.31 -2.00
CA PRO A 22 -21.39 -12.17 -1.13
C PRO A 22 -21.07 -12.40 0.37
N SER A 23 -19.97 -13.10 0.66
CA SER A 23 -19.50 -13.32 2.03
C SER A 23 -18.76 -12.14 2.65
N GLY A 24 -18.35 -11.15 1.84
CA GLY A 24 -17.53 -10.01 2.28
C GLY A 24 -16.12 -10.36 2.77
N LYS A 25 -15.75 -11.64 2.75
CA LYS A 25 -14.47 -12.12 3.27
C LYS A 25 -13.36 -11.81 2.26
N VAL A 26 -12.38 -11.03 2.68
CA VAL A 26 -11.20 -10.70 1.87
C VAL A 26 -10.12 -11.72 2.20
N THR A 27 -9.80 -12.58 1.24
CA THR A 27 -8.71 -13.58 1.37
C THR A 27 -7.31 -12.96 1.26
N ARG A 28 -7.23 -11.65 0.99
CA ARG A 28 -6.00 -10.89 0.73
C ARG A 28 -5.74 -9.85 1.84
N GLN A 29 -5.85 -10.27 3.09
CA GLN A 29 -5.54 -9.45 4.27
C GLN A 29 -4.38 -10.11 5.04
N LEU A 30 -3.50 -9.30 5.62
CA LEU A 30 -2.45 -9.79 6.52
C LEU A 30 -3.09 -10.17 7.85
N SER A 31 -2.92 -11.40 8.30
CA SER A 31 -3.52 -11.87 9.57
C SER A 31 -2.97 -11.13 10.79
N ASN A 32 -1.76 -10.58 10.69
CA ASN A 32 -1.08 -9.79 11.72
C ASN A 32 -0.98 -8.29 11.34
N GLU A 33 -1.90 -7.77 10.51
CA GLU A 33 -1.88 -6.37 10.03
C GLU A 33 -1.73 -5.35 11.18
N LYS A 34 -2.48 -5.53 12.28
CA LYS A 34 -2.39 -4.66 13.46
C LYS A 34 -0.97 -4.62 14.05
N GLN A 35 -0.36 -5.79 14.24
CA GLN A 35 1.01 -5.88 14.77
C GLN A 35 2.01 -5.19 13.84
N ILE A 36 1.89 -5.40 12.53
CA ILE A 36 2.75 -4.76 11.54
C ILE A 36 2.60 -3.23 11.61
N LEU A 37 1.38 -2.71 11.70
CA LEU A 37 1.16 -1.26 11.81
C LEU A 37 1.74 -0.69 13.10
N ASP A 38 1.58 -1.39 14.22
CA ASP A 38 2.12 -0.98 15.52
C ASP A 38 3.67 -0.98 15.49
N ASP A 39 4.27 -2.01 14.89
CA ASP A 39 5.72 -2.14 14.72
C ASP A 39 6.28 -1.05 13.78
N LEU A 40 5.63 -0.79 12.65
CA LEU A 40 6.03 0.28 11.72
C LEU A 40 5.92 1.65 12.35
N LYS A 41 4.82 1.93 13.07
CA LYS A 41 4.62 3.18 13.80
C LYS A 41 5.71 3.39 14.84
N THR A 42 6.05 2.36 15.60
CA THR A 42 7.12 2.39 16.62
C THR A 42 8.50 2.52 15.98
N LYS A 43 8.74 1.85 14.85
CA LYS A 43 10.00 1.94 14.12
C LYS A 43 10.23 3.35 13.60
N PHE A 44 9.23 3.92 12.93
CA PHE A 44 9.34 5.22 12.28
C PHE A 44 9.27 6.42 13.23
N SER A 45 8.69 6.28 14.43
CA SER A 45 8.72 7.34 15.44
C SER A 45 10.14 7.71 15.90
N ASN A 46 11.13 6.84 15.65
CA ASN A 46 12.54 7.12 15.93
C ASN A 46 13.20 8.03 14.89
N TYR A 47 12.50 8.38 13.80
CA TYR A 47 13.00 9.20 12.71
C TYR A 47 12.17 10.47 12.60
N SER A 48 12.73 11.60 13.03
CA SER A 48 12.03 12.90 13.06
C SER A 48 11.65 13.43 11.69
N ASN A 49 12.26 12.92 10.63
CA ASN A 49 12.00 13.30 9.25
C ASN A 49 11.08 12.30 8.51
N ILE A 50 10.49 11.32 9.21
CA ILE A 50 9.55 10.37 8.60
C ILE A 50 8.18 10.55 9.23
N HIS A 51 7.18 10.81 8.39
CA HIS A 51 5.78 10.82 8.79
C HIS A 51 5.12 9.54 8.29
N PHE A 52 4.83 8.63 9.21
CA PHE A 52 4.09 7.40 8.92
C PHE A 52 2.60 7.59 9.19
N SER A 53 1.77 7.28 8.21
CA SER A 53 0.31 7.22 8.34
C SER A 53 -0.24 5.93 7.73
N ALA A 54 -1.37 5.46 8.26
CA ALA A 54 -2.04 4.28 7.75
C ALA A 54 -3.56 4.50 7.84
N ASN A 55 -4.29 4.19 6.77
CA ASN A 55 -5.74 4.37 6.75
C ASN A 55 -6.43 3.42 5.74
N HIS A 56 -7.75 3.33 5.85
CA HIS A 56 -8.63 2.67 4.89
C HIS A 56 -9.20 3.71 3.92
N PHE A 57 -9.10 3.47 2.63
CA PHE A 57 -9.70 4.39 1.65
C PHE A 57 -11.23 4.41 1.74
N GLU A 58 -11.86 3.31 2.15
CA GLU A 58 -13.31 3.23 2.33
C GLU A 58 -13.84 4.16 3.42
N GLN A 59 -12.98 4.65 4.32
CA GLN A 59 -13.32 5.59 5.39
C GLN A 59 -13.06 7.05 4.99
N LEU A 60 -12.50 7.28 3.80
CA LEU A 60 -12.13 8.59 3.29
C LEU A 60 -12.99 8.95 2.08
N THR A 61 -13.36 10.21 1.98
CA THR A 61 -13.89 10.79 0.74
C THR A 61 -12.85 10.68 -0.39
N ILE A 62 -13.29 10.70 -1.64
CA ILE A 62 -12.35 10.68 -2.79
C ILE A 62 -11.36 11.85 -2.72
N GLU A 63 -11.80 13.03 -2.27
CA GLU A 63 -10.92 14.19 -2.08
C GLU A 63 -9.82 13.89 -1.05
N GLU A 64 -10.16 13.32 0.10
CA GLU A 64 -9.19 12.94 1.13
C GLU A 64 -8.23 11.83 0.64
N GLN A 65 -8.72 10.85 -0.12
CA GLN A 65 -7.89 9.81 -0.74
C GLN A 65 -6.85 10.42 -1.68
N LEU A 66 -7.28 11.33 -2.57
CA LEU A 66 -6.40 12.01 -3.52
C LEU A 66 -5.38 12.91 -2.81
N ASN A 67 -5.83 13.70 -1.84
CA ASN A 67 -4.96 14.58 -1.05
C ASN A 67 -3.88 13.78 -0.30
N THR A 68 -4.25 12.63 0.28
CA THR A 68 -3.30 11.73 0.94
C THR A 68 -2.24 11.24 -0.06
N ILE A 69 -2.67 10.77 -1.24
CA ILE A 69 -1.79 10.16 -2.23
C ILE A 69 -0.86 11.16 -2.91
N ILE A 70 -1.35 12.37 -3.22
CA ILE A 70 -0.55 13.45 -3.82
C ILE A 70 0.60 13.89 -2.89
N GLN A 71 0.40 13.78 -1.58
CA GLN A 71 1.38 14.14 -0.55
C GLN A 71 2.30 12.97 -0.15
N THR A 72 1.96 11.75 -0.55
CA THR A 72 2.70 10.54 -0.19
C THR A 72 3.99 10.42 -1.01
N ASP A 73 5.10 10.13 -0.34
CA ASP A 73 6.39 9.85 -0.97
C ASP A 73 6.61 8.34 -1.18
N VAL A 74 6.13 7.54 -0.22
CA VAL A 74 6.19 6.08 -0.27
C VAL A 74 4.81 5.52 0.03
N PHE A 75 4.18 4.95 -0.99
CA PHE A 75 2.88 4.32 -0.89
C PHE A 75 3.03 2.80 -0.77
N ILE A 76 2.50 2.22 0.31
CA ILE A 76 2.62 0.79 0.61
C ILE A 76 1.23 0.19 0.69
N GLY A 77 1.00 -0.97 0.08
CA GLY A 77 -0.25 -1.69 0.27
C GLY A 77 -0.30 -3.06 -0.38
N MET A 78 -1.27 -3.87 0.06
CA MET A 78 -1.55 -5.18 -0.51
C MET A 78 -2.12 -5.08 -1.93
N HIS A 79 -1.70 -6.00 -2.80
CA HIS A 79 -2.18 -6.14 -4.18
C HIS A 79 -3.69 -5.98 -4.29
N GLY A 80 -4.14 -5.07 -5.15
CA GLY A 80 -5.53 -4.91 -5.59
C GLY A 80 -5.96 -3.45 -5.74
N ALA A 81 -7.26 -3.24 -5.94
CA ALA A 81 -7.79 -2.02 -6.55
C ALA A 81 -7.37 -0.69 -5.89
N GLY A 82 -7.15 -0.65 -4.57
CA GLY A 82 -6.68 0.58 -3.92
C GLY A 82 -5.35 1.12 -4.46
N LEU A 83 -4.45 0.24 -4.94
CA LEU A 83 -3.17 0.66 -5.52
C LEU A 83 -3.30 1.39 -6.86
N THR A 84 -4.49 1.44 -7.48
CA THR A 84 -4.72 2.25 -8.69
C THR A 84 -4.48 3.74 -8.44
N HIS A 85 -4.52 4.18 -7.18
CA HIS A 85 -4.18 5.53 -6.78
C HIS A 85 -2.73 5.93 -7.12
N VAL A 86 -1.86 4.98 -7.46
CA VAL A 86 -0.54 5.29 -8.03
C VAL A 86 -0.61 6.23 -9.24
N LEU A 87 -1.74 6.26 -9.97
CA LEU A 87 -2.01 7.22 -11.04
C LEU A 87 -1.96 8.70 -10.61
N PHE A 88 -2.22 8.96 -9.33
CA PHE A 88 -2.28 10.32 -8.77
C PHE A 88 -1.04 10.67 -7.93
N MET A 89 -0.11 9.73 -7.78
CA MET A 89 1.16 10.02 -7.12
C MET A 89 1.99 10.99 -7.95
N LYS A 90 2.84 11.77 -7.28
CA LYS A 90 3.84 12.59 -7.98
C LYS A 90 4.92 11.69 -8.60
N PRO A 91 5.62 12.16 -9.66
CA PRO A 91 6.77 11.43 -10.19
C PRO A 91 7.91 11.35 -9.16
N ASN A 92 8.82 10.40 -9.36
CA ASN A 92 9.96 10.10 -8.48
C ASN A 92 9.59 9.65 -7.06
N ARG A 93 8.35 9.20 -6.85
CA ARG A 93 7.89 8.59 -5.60
C ARG A 93 8.00 7.07 -5.66
N ILE A 94 7.64 6.39 -4.58
CA ILE A 94 7.77 4.94 -4.47
C ILE A 94 6.40 4.29 -4.25
N LEU A 95 6.08 3.26 -5.04
CA LEU A 95 5.01 2.30 -4.74
C LEU A 95 5.64 0.97 -4.29
N VAL A 96 5.27 0.49 -3.10
CA VAL A 96 5.58 -0.84 -2.61
C VAL A 96 4.32 -1.70 -2.64
N GLU A 97 4.26 -2.63 -3.59
CA GLU A 97 3.19 -3.60 -3.70
C GLU A 97 3.51 -4.85 -2.88
N LEU A 98 2.66 -5.16 -1.92
CA LEU A 98 2.71 -6.41 -1.16
C LEU A 98 1.87 -7.48 -1.87
N VAL A 99 2.48 -8.59 -2.26
CA VAL A 99 1.82 -9.72 -2.97
C VAL A 99 1.93 -11.01 -2.17
N THR A 100 0.95 -11.90 -2.28
CA THR A 100 1.08 -13.29 -1.80
C THR A 100 1.47 -14.23 -2.93
N SER A 101 1.89 -15.45 -2.59
CA SER A 101 2.35 -16.47 -3.55
C SER A 101 1.37 -16.78 -4.69
N SER A 102 0.08 -16.51 -4.52
CA SER A 102 -0.97 -16.75 -5.51
C SER A 102 -1.05 -15.68 -6.62
N TRP A 103 -0.34 -14.55 -6.50
CA TRP A 103 -0.52 -13.37 -7.38
C TRP A 103 0.77 -12.91 -8.07
N LYS A 104 1.75 -13.81 -8.23
CA LYS A 104 3.11 -13.49 -8.71
C LYS A 104 3.18 -12.90 -10.12
N THR A 105 2.18 -13.11 -10.97
CA THR A 105 2.28 -12.87 -12.43
C THR A 105 1.66 -11.57 -12.93
N GLN A 106 0.85 -10.88 -12.13
CA GLN A 106 0.12 -9.68 -12.54
C GLN A 106 1.04 -8.45 -12.53
N LYS A 107 1.39 -7.85 -13.68
CA LYS A 107 2.31 -6.70 -13.76
C LYS A 107 1.64 -5.32 -13.87
N HIS A 108 0.32 -5.23 -13.70
CA HIS A 108 -0.40 -4.00 -14.02
C HIS A 108 0.04 -2.79 -13.17
N PHE A 109 0.34 -2.96 -11.88
CA PHE A 109 0.82 -1.83 -11.06
C PHE A 109 2.26 -1.41 -11.38
N GLU A 110 3.12 -2.34 -11.80
CA GLU A 110 4.46 -2.02 -12.32
C GLU A 110 4.36 -1.12 -13.57
N LEU A 111 3.48 -1.51 -14.51
CA LEU A 111 3.25 -0.74 -15.74
C LEU A 111 2.67 0.64 -15.44
N VAL A 112 1.63 0.72 -14.59
CA VAL A 112 0.99 2.00 -14.26
C VAL A 112 1.94 2.92 -13.49
N ALA A 113 2.74 2.38 -12.56
CA ALA A 113 3.77 3.15 -11.86
C ALA A 113 4.81 3.69 -12.85
N SER A 114 5.28 2.87 -13.79
CA SER A 114 6.21 3.32 -14.83
C SER A 114 5.61 4.42 -15.71
N MET A 115 4.32 4.35 -16.08
CA MET A 115 3.65 5.39 -16.85
C MET A 115 3.60 6.73 -16.10
N ASN A 116 3.55 6.69 -14.77
CA ASN A 116 3.51 7.89 -13.92
C ASN A 116 4.89 8.27 -13.33
N ASN A 117 5.99 7.71 -13.86
CA ASN A 117 7.36 7.90 -13.36
C ASN A 117 7.50 7.65 -11.84
N VAL A 118 6.78 6.66 -11.31
CA VAL A 118 6.87 6.19 -9.93
C VAL A 118 7.76 4.96 -9.88
N ASN A 119 8.68 4.93 -8.94
CA ASN A 119 9.55 3.78 -8.68
C ASN A 119 8.72 2.66 -8.06
N TYR A 120 8.72 1.50 -8.69
CA TYR A 120 7.90 0.37 -8.28
C TYR A 120 8.75 -0.72 -7.61
N HIS A 121 8.28 -1.21 -6.47
CA HIS A 121 8.86 -2.35 -5.77
C HIS A 121 7.79 -3.39 -5.46
N ARG A 122 8.07 -4.64 -5.78
CA ARG A 122 7.25 -5.78 -5.40
C ARG A 122 7.85 -6.47 -4.19
N CYS A 123 7.02 -6.75 -3.20
CA CYS A 123 7.39 -7.48 -2.00
C CYS A 123 6.52 -8.73 -1.86
N LEU A 124 7.13 -9.91 -1.98
CA LEU A 124 6.45 -11.18 -1.79
C LEU A 124 6.35 -11.49 -0.31
N ILE A 125 5.13 -11.77 0.16
CA ILE A 125 4.84 -12.20 1.52
C ILE A 125 4.48 -13.70 1.49
N ILE A 126 5.22 -14.50 2.27
CA ILE A 126 5.05 -15.94 2.44
C ILE A 126 4.86 -16.20 3.93
N ASP A 127 3.69 -16.70 4.33
CA ASP A 127 3.38 -17.05 5.72
C ASP A 127 3.69 -15.92 6.73
N GLY A 128 3.44 -14.66 6.33
CA GLY A 128 3.71 -13.47 7.15
C GLY A 128 5.17 -13.02 7.18
N SER A 129 6.06 -13.70 6.46
CA SER A 129 7.48 -13.33 6.31
C SER A 129 7.80 -12.80 4.91
N LEU A 130 8.89 -12.04 4.79
CA LEU A 130 9.42 -11.63 3.50
C LEU A 130 9.92 -12.87 2.75
N GLY A 131 9.32 -13.14 1.59
CA GLY A 131 9.85 -14.12 0.66
C GLY A 131 11.03 -13.54 -0.10
N THR A 132 12.00 -14.38 -0.45
CA THR A 132 13.03 -14.00 -1.42
C THR A 132 12.37 -13.83 -2.79
N SER A 133 12.30 -12.60 -3.30
CA SER A 133 11.97 -12.37 -4.70
C SER A 133 13.10 -12.92 -5.56
N GLN A 134 12.80 -13.89 -6.42
CA GLN A 134 13.64 -14.19 -7.58
C GLN A 134 13.34 -13.17 -8.69
#